data_AF-A0A2S6ZB45-F1
#
_entry.id   AF-A0A2S6ZB45-F1
#
_cell.length_a   1.000
_cell.length_b   1.000
_cell.length_c   1.000
_cell.angle_alpha   90.00
_cell.angle_beta   90.00
_cell.angle_gamma   90.00
#
_symmetry.space_group_name_H-M   'P 1'
#
loop_
_entity.id
_entity.type
_entity.pdbx_description
1 polymer ?
#
loop_
_entity_poly.entity_id
_entity_poly.type
_entity_poly.pdbx_seq_one_letter_code
_entity_poly.pdbx_strand_id
1 'polypeptide(L)'
;MFVAIWEYTVADGQTQAFEALYAADGGWAALFAEYPGYLGTELLRAQAPGTCLTIDRWRDEAATRTAWPTAASAMRSATGSATC
;
A
#
# COMPACT_ATOMS: atom_id res chain seq x y z
N MET A 1 -7.20 -17.01 -1.18
CA MET A 1 -6.57 -15.83 -0.56
C MET A 1 -5.34 -15.49 -1.36
N PHE A 2 -5.26 -14.24 -1.82
CA PHE A 2 -4.15 -13.67 -2.59
C PHE A 2 -3.52 -12.54 -1.78
N VAL A 3 -2.20 -12.44 -1.83
CA VAL A 3 -1.45 -11.47 -1.04
C VAL A 3 -0.44 -10.78 -1.95
N ALA A 4 -0.49 -9.46 -1.98
CA ALA A 4 0.52 -8.66 -2.64
C ALA A 4 1.39 -7.98 -1.60
N ILE A 5 2.70 -8.09 -1.82
CA ILE A 5 3.71 -7.50 -0.96
C ILE A 5 4.44 -6.46 -1.80
N TRP A 6 4.53 -5.26 -1.25
CA TRP A 6 5.20 -4.14 -1.88
C TRP A 6 6.33 -3.68 -0.98
N GLU A 7 7.51 -3.47 -1.57
CA GLU A 7 8.64 -2.83 -0.90
C GLU A 7 8.75 -1.40 -1.38
N TYR A 8 9.04 -0.49 -0.46
CA TYR A 8 9.22 0.92 -0.76
C TYR A 8 10.53 1.41 -0.17
N THR A 9 11.23 2.23 -0.94
CA THR A 9 12.24 3.14 -0.42
C THR A 9 11.61 4.51 -0.24
N VAL A 10 11.47 4.95 1.01
CA VAL A 10 10.87 6.21 1.44
C VAL A 10 11.98 7.24 1.70
N ALA A 11 11.88 8.39 1.05
CA ALA A 11 12.81 9.49 1.25
C ALA A 11 12.84 9.99 2.72
N ASP A 12 14.01 10.48 3.14
CA ASP A 12 14.20 11.06 4.47
C ASP A 12 13.19 12.18 4.75
N GLY A 13 12.60 12.14 5.96
CA GLY A 13 11.57 13.08 6.39
C GLY A 13 10.15 12.75 5.88
N GLN A 14 9.97 11.79 4.97
CA GLN A 14 8.65 11.39 4.46
C GLN A 14 8.07 10.15 5.15
N THR A 15 8.82 9.51 6.05
CA THR A 15 8.39 8.29 6.75
C THR A 15 7.07 8.45 7.46
N GLN A 16 6.84 9.56 8.18
CA GLN A 16 5.59 9.77 8.91
C GLN A 16 4.39 9.94 7.97
N ALA A 17 4.56 10.68 6.87
CA ALA A 17 3.51 10.86 5.87
C ALA A 17 3.19 9.53 5.17
N PHE A 18 4.23 8.74 4.87
CA PHE A 18 4.09 7.41 4.31
C PHE A 18 3.36 6.47 5.28
N GLU A 19 3.76 6.43 6.55
CA GLU A 19 3.13 5.61 7.59
C GLU A 19 1.65 5.96 7.74
N ALA A 20 1.30 7.25 7.77
CA ALA A 20 -0.10 7.70 7.87
C ALA A 20 -0.93 7.32 6.64
N LEU A 21 -0.33 7.30 5.45
CA LEU A 21 -1.04 6.93 4.23
C LEU A 21 -1.30 5.41 4.14
N TYR A 22 -0.29 4.61 4.48
CA TYR A 22 -0.30 3.15 4.32
C TYR A 22 -0.64 2.36 5.59
N ALA A 23 -0.91 3.03 6.71
CA ALA A 23 -1.46 2.42 7.92
C ALA A 23 -2.74 1.62 7.62
N ALA A 24 -3.08 0.68 8.52
CA ALA A 24 -4.26 -0.17 8.37
C ALA A 24 -5.60 0.62 8.29
N ASP A 25 -5.62 1.83 8.83
CA ASP A 25 -6.72 2.81 8.77
C ASP A 25 -6.37 4.05 7.94
N GLY A 26 -5.26 4.01 7.20
CA GLY A 26 -4.77 5.10 6.36
C GLY A 26 -5.58 5.29 5.08
N GLY A 27 -5.26 6.36 4.34
CA GLY A 27 -5.95 6.70 3.09
C GLY A 27 -5.89 5.59 2.03
N TRP A 28 -4.81 4.80 2.02
CA TRP A 28 -4.66 3.66 1.13
C TRP A 28 -5.65 2.53 1.46
N ALA A 29 -5.77 2.19 2.75
CA ALA A 29 -6.71 1.18 3.20
C ALA A 29 -8.17 1.62 2.98
N ALA A 30 -8.46 2.91 3.20
CA ALA A 30 -9.78 3.49 2.92
C ALA A 30 -10.15 3.41 1.42
N LEU A 31 -9.20 3.68 0.52
CA LEU A 31 -9.41 3.55 -0.92
C LEU A 31 -9.73 2.11 -1.31
N PHE A 32 -8.99 1.13 -0.76
CA PHE A 32 -9.23 -0.27 -1.10
C PHE A 32 -10.45 -0.89 -0.43
N ALA A 33 -10.92 -0.33 0.69
CA ALA A 33 -12.14 -0.77 1.35
C ALA A 33 -13.39 -0.68 0.45
N GLU A 34 -13.37 0.14 -0.60
CA GLU A 34 -14.45 0.24 -1.59
C GLU A 34 -14.50 -0.95 -2.57
N TYR A 35 -13.43 -1.75 -2.65
CA TYR A 35 -13.31 -2.85 -3.61
C TYR A 35 -13.75 -4.19 -3.02
N PRO A 36 -14.71 -4.91 -3.65
CA PRO A 36 -15.11 -6.23 -3.20
C PRO A 36 -13.95 -7.21 -3.15
N GLY A 37 -13.77 -7.87 -2.01
CA GLY A 37 -12.74 -8.88 -1.82
C GLY A 37 -11.43 -8.36 -1.25
N TYR A 38 -11.29 -7.07 -0.98
CA TYR A 38 -10.22 -6.54 -0.13
C TYR A 38 -10.40 -7.01 1.33
N LEU A 39 -9.30 -7.43 1.96
CA LEU A 39 -9.29 -7.99 3.32
C LEU A 39 -8.44 -7.16 4.30
N GLY A 40 -7.82 -6.07 3.83
CA GLY A 40 -7.02 -5.18 4.66
C GLY A 40 -5.58 -5.01 4.17
N THR A 41 -4.96 -3.92 4.62
CA THR A 41 -3.56 -3.58 4.39
C THR A 41 -2.84 -3.60 5.73
N GLU A 42 -1.62 -4.10 5.71
CA GLU A 42 -0.71 -4.03 6.86
C GLU A 42 0.58 -3.35 6.43
N LEU A 43 1.02 -2.40 7.24
CA LEU A 43 2.30 -1.73 7.07
C LEU A 43 3.34 -2.35 8.01
N LEU A 44 4.43 -2.83 7.43
CA LEU A 44 5.58 -3.35 8.14
C LEU A 44 6.74 -2.36 8.01
N ARG A 45 7.35 -2.05 9.15
CA ARG A 45 8.57 -1.23 9.19
C ARG A 45 9.78 -2.15 9.05
N ALA A 46 10.63 -1.88 8.07
CA ALA A 46 11.89 -2.60 7.96
C ALA A 46 12.88 -2.07 9.00
N GLN A 47 13.88 -2.88 9.34
CA GLN A 47 14.99 -2.45 10.19
C GLN A 47 15.93 -1.50 9.45
N ALA A 48 15.97 -1.59 8.11
CA ALA A 48 16.73 -0.67 7.28
C ALA A 48 16.03 0.71 7.24
N PRO A 49 16.73 1.82 7.52
CA PRO A 49 16.18 3.16 7.43
C PRO A 49 15.63 3.44 6.03
N GLY A 50 14.45 4.05 5.98
CA GLY A 50 13.79 4.38 4.71
C GLY A 50 13.18 3.19 3.99
N THR A 51 13.27 1.96 4.49
CA THR A 51 12.59 0.81 3.87
C THR A 51 11.28 0.49 4.60
N CYS A 52 10.20 0.36 3.85
CA CYS A 52 8.89 -0.04 4.36
C CYS A 52 8.27 -1.10 3.45
N LEU A 53 7.47 -1.98 4.03
CA LEU A 53 6.74 -3.00 3.28
C LEU A 53 5.25 -2.83 3.54
N THR A 54 4.41 -2.96 2.51
CA THR A 54 2.97 -3.12 2.70
C THR A 54 2.52 -4.49 2.25
N ILE A 55 1.54 -5.04 2.96
CA ILE A 55 0.89 -6.31 2.65
C ILE A 55 -0.58 -6.02 2.38
N ASP A 56 -1.00 -6.14 1.13
CA ASP A 56 -2.41 -6.03 0.75
C ASP A 56 -3.02 -7.43 0.61
N ARG A 57 -4.04 -7.72 1.41
CA ARG A 57 -4.71 -9.02 1.43
C ARG A 57 -5.99 -8.97 0.64
N TRP A 58 -6.20 -9.98 -0.20
CA TRP A 58 -7.35 -10.12 -1.07
C TRP A 58 -7.94 -11.52 -0.98
N ARG A 59 -9.25 -11.64 -1.18
CA ARG A 59 -9.97 -12.92 -1.19
C ARG A 59 -9.37 -13.90 -2.21
N ASP A 60 -9.10 -13.41 -3.40
CA ASP A 60 -8.51 -14.13 -4.51
C ASP A 60 -7.82 -13.15 -5.47
N GLU A 61 -7.07 -13.68 -6.42
CA GLU A 61 -6.35 -12.87 -7.41
C GLU A 61 -7.32 -12.12 -8.34
N ALA A 62 -8.49 -12.67 -8.64
CA ALA A 62 -9.44 -12.02 -9.54
C ALA A 62 -10.01 -10.72 -8.95
N ALA A 63 -10.18 -10.65 -7.63
CA ALA A 63 -10.61 -9.45 -6.91
C ALA A 63 -9.66 -8.26 -7.08
N THR A 64 -8.39 -8.51 -7.38
CA THR A 64 -7.38 -7.45 -7.57
C THR A 64 -7.54 -6.68 -8.88
N ARG A 65 -8.18 -7.28 -9.89
CA ARG A 65 -8.17 -6.81 -11.28
C ARG A 65 -8.81 -5.43 -11.48
N THR A 66 -9.82 -5.12 -10.69
CA THR A 66 -10.53 -3.83 -10.72
C THR A 66 -9.85 -2.78 -9.84
N ALA A 67 -9.12 -3.21 -8.81
CA ALA A 67 -8.43 -2.33 -7.87
C ALA A 67 -7.10 -1.79 -8.43
N TRP A 68 -6.34 -2.63 -9.14
CA TRP A 68 -4.98 -2.29 -9.60
C TRP A 68 -4.86 -1.08 -10.54
N PRO A 69 -5.78 -0.85 -11.51
CA PRO A 69 -5.71 0.33 -12.36
C PRO A 69 -5.78 1.64 -11.56
N THR A 70 -6.65 1.68 -10.55
CA THR A 70 -6.79 2.80 -9.62
C THR A 70 -5.58 2.90 -8.70
N ALA A 71 -5.16 1.77 -8.13
CA ALA A 71 -3.98 1.68 -7.27
C ALA A 71 -2.72 2.18 -7.96
N ALA A 72 -2.48 1.77 -9.21
CA ALA A 72 -1.32 2.20 -9.98
C ALA A 72 -1.34 3.73 -10.20
N SER A 73 -2.51 4.33 -10.38
CA SER A 73 -2.64 5.79 -10.46
C SER A 73 -2.40 6.46 -9.12
N ALA A 74 -2.97 5.92 -8.04
CA ALA A 74 -2.84 6.42 -6.69
C ALA A 74 -1.40 6.31 -6.18
N MET A 75 -0.69 5.20 -6.44
CA MET A 75 0.74 5.04 -6.19
C MET A 75 1.55 6.10 -6.94
N ARG A 76 1.33 6.33 -8.23
CA ARG A 76 2.10 7.39 -8.93
C ARG A 76 1.91 8.79 -8.31
N SER A 77 0.75 9.06 -7.72
CA SER A 77 0.46 10.34 -7.05
C SER A 77 0.93 10.41 -5.60
N ALA A 78 0.83 9.32 -4.85
CA ALA A 78 1.26 9.20 -3.47
C ALA A 78 2.79 9.05 -3.34
N THR A 79 3.39 8.42 -4.33
CA THR A 79 4.78 7.96 -4.32
C THR A 79 5.68 8.93 -5.10
N GLY A 80 5.40 10.24 -5.03
CA GLY A 80 6.25 11.28 -5.64
C GLY A 80 7.70 11.30 -5.10
N SER A 81 7.96 10.58 -4.01
CA SER A 81 9.28 10.46 -3.35
C SER A 81 9.64 9.04 -2.92
N ALA A 82 8.86 8.03 -3.30
CA ALA A 82 9.18 6.64 -3.01
C ALA A 82 9.25 5.82 -4.30
N THR A 83 10.06 4.78 -4.31
CA THR A 83 10.18 3.88 -5.46
C THR A 83 9.81 2.49 -4.97
N CYS A 84 8.93 1.84 -5.74
CA CYS A 84 8.57 0.44 -5.58
C CYS A 84 9.45 -0.43 -6.48
#